data_AF-A0A662H7Q9-F1
#
_entry.id   AF-A0A662H7Q9-F1
#
_cell.length_a   1.000
_cell.length_b   1.000
_cell.length_c   1.000
_cell.angle_alpha   90.00
_cell.angle_beta   90.00
_cell.angle_gamma   90.00
#
_symmetry.space_group_name_H-M   'P 1'
#
loop_
_entity.id
_entity.type
_entity.pdbx_description
1 polymer ?
#
loop_
_entity_poly.entity_id
_entity_poly.type
_entity_poly.pdbx_seq_one_letter_code
_entity_poly.pdbx_strand_id
1 'polypeptide(L)' 'MIDVIRRLRLNPVEYVVALNGLIVPEDEEIVEDSELEVLPVVSGG' A
#
# COMPACT_ATOMS: atom_id res chain seq x y z
N MET A 1 0.19 7.31 4.95
CA MET A 1 0.01 5.84 4.81
C MET A 1 1.13 4.99 5.43
N ILE A 2 2.37 5.47 5.47
CA ILE A 2 3.55 4.74 6.00
C ILE A 2 3.38 4.10 7.39
N ASP A 3 2.63 4.72 8.30
CA ASP A 3 2.39 4.18 9.64
C ASP A 3 1.54 2.90 9.61
N VAL A 4 0.63 2.76 8.66
CA VAL A 4 -0.20 1.56 8.46
C VAL A 4 0.67 0.42 7.92
N ILE A 5 1.50 0.70 6.91
CA ILE A 5 2.43 -0.28 6.32
C ILE A 5 3.41 -0.81 7.39
N ARG A 6 3.95 0.09 8.22
CA ARG A 6 4.84 -0.27 9.35
C ARG A 6 4.13 -1.10 10.41
N ARG A 7 2.88 -0.76 10.77
CA ARG A 7 2.08 -1.54 11.74
C ARG A 7 1.79 -2.96 11.23
N LEU A 8 1.57 -3.10 9.93
CA LEU A 8 1.35 -4.39 9.27
C LEU A 8 2.65 -5.17 9.03
N ARG A 9 3.83 -4.58 9.34
CA ARG A 9 5.17 -5.15 9.12
C ARG A 9 5.38 -5.62 7.67
N LEU A 10 4.77 -4.93 6.72
CA LEU A 10 4.92 -5.23 5.30
C LEU A 10 6.23 -4.62 4.80
N ASN A 11 6.98 -5.38 3.99
CA ASN A 11 8.16 -4.87 3.31
C ASN A 11 7.71 -4.09 2.06
N PRO A 12 7.94 -2.77 1.96
CA PRO A 12 7.49 -1.97 0.82
C PRO A 12 8.15 -2.35 -0.52
N VAL A 13 9.21 -3.17 -0.51
CA VAL A 13 9.80 -3.72 -1.73
C VAL A 13 8.97 -4.89 -2.29
N GLU A 14 8.26 -5.61 -1.42
CA GLU A 14 7.50 -6.82 -1.76
C GLU A 14 6.01 -6.55 -1.93
N TYR A 15 5.54 -5.37 -1.52
CA TYR A 15 4.12 -5.02 -1.53
C TYR A 15 3.93 -3.58 -2.01
N VAL A 16 2.95 -3.40 -2.88
CA VAL A 16 2.43 -2.09 -3.30
C VAL A 16 1.05 -1.88 -2.70
N VAL A 17 0.74 -0.62 -2.39
CA VAL A 17 -0.55 -0.24 -1.83
C VAL A 17 -1.35 0.50 -2.90
N ALA A 18 -2.60 0.10 -3.06
CA ALA A 18 -3.58 0.83 -3.83
C ALA A 18 -4.60 1.49 -2.89
N LEU A 19 -4.93 2.74 -3.19
CA LEU A 19 -6.01 3.48 -2.55
C LEU A 19 -7.12 3.66 -3.59
N ASN A 20 -8.32 3.15 -3.31
CA ASN A 20 -9.46 3.18 -4.23
C ASN A 20 -9.10 2.65 -5.64
N GLY A 21 -8.33 1.55 -5.69
CA GLY A 21 -7.87 0.93 -6.94
C GLY A 21 -6.70 1.62 -7.66
N LEU A 22 -6.12 2.70 -7.10
CA LEU A 22 -4.99 3.42 -7.69
C LEU A 22 -3.71 3.24 -6.88
N ILE A 23 -2.61 2.91 -7.54
CA ILE A 23 -1.28 2.86 -6.92
C ILE A 23 -0.85 4.28 -6.56
N VAL A 24 -0.55 4.49 -5.28
CA VAL A 24 -0.25 5.80 -4.69
C VAL A 24 1.10 5.74 -3.97
N PRO A 25 1.77 6.89 -3.78
CA PRO A 25 3.01 6.94 -3.01
C PRO A 25 2.78 6.71 -1.50
N GLU A 26 3.84 6.40 -0.76
CA GLU A 26 3.77 6.02 0.66
C GLU A 26 3.37 7.16 1.64
N ASP A 27 3.54 8.40 1.19
CA ASP A 27 3.20 9.63 1.90
C ASP A 27 1.76 10.08 1.65
N GLU A 28 1.03 9.42 0.75
CA GLU A 28 -0.37 9.71 0.47
C GLU A 28 -1.23 9.60 1.75
N GLU A 29 -2.21 10.50 1.85
CA GLU A 29 -3.14 10.59 2.96
C GLU A 29 -4.30 9.60 2.77
N ILE A 30 -4.66 8.88 3.84
CA ILE A 30 -5.82 7.97 3.83
C ILE A 30 -7.00 8.73 4.45
N VAL A 31 -8.06 8.93 3.68
CA VAL A 31 -9.30 9.58 4.15
C VAL A 31 -10.37 8.55 4.53
N GLU A 32 -11.35 8.93 5.35
CA GLU A 32 -12.29 8.01 6.04
C GLU A 32 -13.07 7.05 5.13
N ASP A 33 -13.29 7.39 3.86
CA ASP A 33 -14.01 6.55 2.88
C ASP A 33 -13.08 5.84 1.89
N SER A 34 -11.80 5.75 2.18
CA SER A 34 -10.83 5.10 1.27
C SER A 34 -10.78 3.59 1.47
N GLU A 35 -10.83 2.85 0.37
CA GLU A 35 -10.50 1.42 0.34
C GLU A 35 -8.98 1.25 0.14
N LEU A 36 -8.34 0.49 1.03
CA LEU A 36 -6.91 0.24 0.98
C LEU A 36 -6.65 -1.23 0.62
N GLU A 37 -6.01 -1.44 -0.52
CA GLU A 37 -5.62 -2.76 -1.00
C GLU A 37 -4.09 -2.91 -0.88
N VAL A 38 -3.66 -4.05 -0.34
CA VAL A 38 -2.25 -4.41 -0.26
C VAL A 38 -2.00 -5.54 -1.26
N LEU A 39 -1.22 -5.24 -2.29
CA LEU A 39 -0.97 -6.14 -3.41
C LEU A 39 0.49 -6.61 -3.36
N PRO A 40 0.76 -7.93 -3.40
CA PRO A 40 2.13 -8.44 -3.47
C PRO A 40 2.74 -8.15 -4.85
N VAL A 41 3.99 -7.72 -4.86
CA VAL A 41 4.78 -7.58 -6.08
C VAL A 41 5.25 -8.97 -6.49
N VAL A 42 4.70 -9.49 -7.59
CA VAL A 42 5.16 -10.74 -8.20
C VAL A 42 6.23 -10.40 -9.24
N SER A 43 7.50 -10.68 -8.94
CA SER A 43 8.57 -10.66 -9.93
C SER A 43 8.48 -11.91 -10.80
N GLY A 44 7.75 -11.82 -11.92
CA GLY A 44 7.90 -12.77 -13.01
C GLY A 44 9.26 -12.53 -13.66
N GLY A 45 10.18 -13.47 -13.49
CA GLY A 45 11.44 -13.50 -14.25
C GLY A 45 11.20 -13.69 -15.74
#